data_AF-A0A851F7T6-F1
#
_entry.id   AF-A0A851F7T6-F1
#
_cell.length_a   1.000
_cell.length_b   1.000
_cell.length_c   1.000
_cell.angle_alpha   90.00
_cell.angle_beta   90.00
_cell.angle_gamma   90.00
#
_symmetry.space_group_name_H-M   'P 1'
#
loop_
_entity.id
_entity.type
_entity.pdbx_description
1 polymer ?
#
loop_
_entity_poly.entity_id
_entity_poly.type
_entity_poly.pdbx_seq_one_letter_code
_entity_poly.pdbx_strand_id
1 'polypeptide(L)'
;SNKLEKIPKGAFSDLTGLRELYLQNNYLSNEGMDNETFWKLSSLEYLDLSSNNLSQIPSGLPRNIVLLHLEKNAIKVIDRDVLTQIKNLEYLLLHNNKLKARGIHPLAFQGLKKLHTVHLYNNMLERIPSGLPRRVKTLMILHNQISEINRNDFATTYFLEELNLSYNKLTSPQIHREAFRKLRQLKSLDLSGNNLHTVPFGFPKNLHVLKLKENEISIIPKGTLSGMTKLRELYLSNNKLKVNSIYSRAWRELSSLQSLDMAGNQLTSIPPGLPESLEYLYLQNNKITTVSENAFESTPNIKGIYLRFNKIAVGALKESTFQNLKHLQVLDIEGNLEFSHSSKNKDDSEEEMEDEEEEE
;
A
#
# COMPACT_ATOMS: atom_id res chain seq x y z
N SER A 1 22.69 16.24 18.51
CA SER A 1 22.07 15.49 19.63
C SER A 1 22.58 16.10 20.92
N ASN A 2 21.69 16.58 21.78
CA ASN A 2 22.06 17.33 22.99
C ASN A 2 22.09 16.45 24.25
N LYS A 3 21.88 15.12 24.10
CA LYS A 3 21.89 14.11 25.18
C LYS A 3 21.04 14.50 26.40
N LEU A 4 19.99 15.29 26.22
CA LEU A 4 19.15 15.76 27.34
C LEU A 4 18.36 14.58 27.93
N GLU A 5 18.54 14.32 29.22
CA GLU A 5 17.78 13.30 29.95
C GLU A 5 16.60 13.87 30.73
N LYS A 6 16.70 15.14 31.15
CA LYS A 6 15.69 15.82 31.97
C LYS A 6 15.49 17.26 31.52
N ILE A 7 14.28 17.77 31.73
CA ILE A 7 13.92 19.18 31.61
C ILE A 7 13.70 19.69 33.03
N PRO A 8 14.52 20.65 33.51
CA PRO A 8 14.33 21.20 34.85
C PRO A 8 12.93 21.80 35.01
N LYS A 9 12.34 21.63 36.21
CA LYS A 9 11.05 22.21 36.54
C LYS A 9 11.07 23.71 36.27
N GLY A 10 10.07 24.18 35.52
CA GLY A 10 9.93 25.58 35.19
C GLY A 10 10.83 26.11 34.07
N ALA A 11 11.65 25.28 33.42
CA ALA A 11 12.58 25.71 32.37
C ALA A 11 11.93 26.53 31.24
N PHE A 12 10.65 26.30 30.96
CA PHE A 12 9.90 27.04 29.94
C PHE A 12 8.76 27.91 30.48
N SER A 13 8.68 28.12 31.81
CA SER A 13 7.50 28.73 32.45
C SER A 13 7.18 30.14 31.96
N ASP A 14 8.18 30.91 31.56
CA ASP A 14 8.03 32.32 31.14
C ASP A 14 7.97 32.48 29.62
N LEU A 15 8.11 31.39 28.85
CA LEU A 15 8.16 31.40 27.38
C LEU A 15 6.77 31.35 26.75
N THR A 16 5.83 32.17 27.24
CA THR A 16 4.41 32.11 26.82
C THR A 16 4.18 32.41 25.34
N GLY A 17 5.10 33.15 24.71
CA GLY A 17 5.10 33.48 23.28
C GLY A 17 5.82 32.47 22.37
N LEU A 18 6.39 31.39 22.92
CA LEU A 18 7.08 30.36 22.13
C LEU A 18 6.07 29.61 21.24
N ARG A 19 6.35 29.54 19.94
CA ARG A 19 5.47 28.89 18.94
C ARG A 19 5.95 27.51 18.51
N GLU A 20 7.26 27.30 18.51
CA GLU A 20 7.89 26.06 18.05
C GLU A 20 8.93 25.61 19.06
N LEU A 21 8.91 24.32 19.42
CA LEU A 21 9.85 23.72 20.37
C LEU A 21 10.36 22.39 19.84
N TYR A 22 11.68 22.31 19.69
CA TYR A 22 12.43 21.19 19.15
C TYR A 22 13.25 20.50 20.24
N LEU A 23 12.84 19.30 20.64
CA LEU A 23 13.48 18.49 21.68
C LEU A 23 13.87 17.09 21.18
N GLN A 24 13.89 16.89 19.88
CA GLN A 24 14.20 15.62 19.24
C GLN A 24 15.66 15.20 19.40
N ASN A 25 15.91 13.89 19.25
CA ASN A 25 17.25 13.28 19.31
C ASN A 25 17.96 13.52 20.64
N ASN A 26 17.23 13.27 21.72
CA ASN A 26 17.70 13.33 23.11
C ASN A 26 17.38 12.01 23.84
N TYR A 27 17.55 11.98 25.16
CA TYR A 27 17.29 10.83 26.02
C TYR A 27 16.12 11.09 26.98
N LEU A 28 15.21 12.00 26.62
CA LEU A 28 14.10 12.38 27.49
C LEU A 28 13.19 11.16 27.75
N SER A 29 12.91 10.92 29.02
CA SER A 29 11.93 9.94 29.47
C SER A 29 10.76 10.66 30.15
N ASN A 30 9.67 9.93 30.42
CA ASN A 30 8.55 10.50 31.17
C ASN A 30 8.94 10.92 32.60
N GLU A 31 9.96 10.32 33.21
CA GLU A 31 10.48 10.71 34.53
C GLU A 31 11.38 11.94 34.48
N GLY A 32 11.91 12.26 33.30
CA GLY A 32 12.74 13.44 33.07
C GLY A 32 11.95 14.73 32.87
N MET A 33 10.61 14.67 32.89
CA MET A 33 9.71 15.80 32.72
C MET A 33 8.59 15.73 33.76
N ASP A 34 8.18 16.88 34.30
CA ASP A 34 6.97 16.95 35.11
C ASP A 34 5.72 17.24 34.27
N ASN A 35 4.54 17.06 34.86
CA ASN A 35 3.25 17.32 34.20
C ASN A 35 3.04 18.80 33.83
N GLU A 36 3.89 19.69 34.33
CA GLU A 36 3.84 21.13 34.11
C GLU A 36 4.93 21.61 33.13
N THR A 37 5.64 20.68 32.47
CA THR A 37 6.79 21.05 31.63
C THR A 37 6.36 21.95 30.48
N PHE A 38 5.22 21.68 29.85
CA PHE A 38 4.75 22.39 28.65
C PHE A 38 3.49 23.23 28.85
N TRP A 39 2.81 23.14 30.01
CA TRP A 39 1.43 23.63 30.13
C TRP A 39 1.25 25.14 29.96
N LYS A 40 2.28 25.93 30.32
CA LYS A 40 2.27 27.40 30.20
C LYS A 40 2.60 27.92 28.80
N LEU A 41 3.01 27.05 27.88
CA LEU A 41 3.38 27.44 26.52
C LEU A 41 2.13 27.69 25.67
N SER A 42 1.40 28.74 26.00
CA SER A 42 0.08 29.05 25.45
C SER A 42 0.09 29.32 23.95
N SER A 43 1.21 29.78 23.38
CA SER A 43 1.35 30.03 21.95
C SER A 43 1.97 28.86 21.16
N LEU A 44 2.26 27.73 21.82
CA LEU A 44 2.96 26.62 21.17
C LEU A 44 2.05 25.91 20.15
N GLU A 45 2.47 25.91 18.89
CA GLU A 45 1.81 25.31 17.75
C GLU A 45 2.51 24.02 17.30
N TYR A 46 3.84 23.99 17.43
CA TYR A 46 4.69 22.87 17.00
C TYR A 46 5.52 22.35 18.17
N LEU A 47 5.40 21.04 18.44
CA LEU A 47 6.19 20.37 19.47
C LEU A 47 6.81 19.09 18.90
N ASP A 48 8.14 19.06 18.88
CA ASP A 48 8.90 17.88 18.47
C ASP A 48 9.61 17.20 19.65
N LEU A 49 9.09 16.03 20.00
CA LEU A 49 9.60 15.12 21.02
C LEU A 49 10.07 13.80 20.38
N SER A 50 10.24 13.74 19.06
CA SER A 50 10.64 12.54 18.35
C SER A 50 12.03 12.05 18.75
N SER A 51 12.32 10.76 18.55
CA SER A 51 13.66 10.20 18.81
C SER A 51 14.14 10.47 20.25
N ASN A 52 13.30 10.10 21.22
CA ASN A 52 13.55 10.15 22.66
C ASN A 52 13.21 8.78 23.29
N ASN A 53 13.13 8.71 24.63
CA ASN A 53 12.85 7.49 25.36
C ASN A 53 11.49 7.52 26.10
N LEU A 54 10.48 8.18 25.51
CA LEU A 54 9.15 8.32 26.09
C LEU A 54 8.39 6.99 26.04
N SER A 55 7.83 6.53 27.16
CA SER A 55 6.98 5.34 27.26
C SER A 55 5.48 5.64 27.17
N GLN A 56 5.10 6.91 27.34
CA GLN A 56 3.74 7.43 27.20
C GLN A 56 3.78 8.86 26.67
N ILE A 57 2.65 9.34 26.14
CA ILE A 57 2.51 10.76 25.77
C ILE A 57 2.61 11.61 27.06
N PRO A 58 3.46 12.65 27.10
CA PRO A 58 3.55 13.53 28.27
C PRO A 58 2.20 14.18 28.57
N SER A 59 1.87 14.32 29.86
CA SER A 59 0.70 15.08 30.27
C SER A 59 0.97 16.59 30.19
N GLY A 60 -0.06 17.42 30.35
CA GLY A 60 0.11 18.87 30.36
C GLY A 60 0.46 19.50 29.02
N LEU A 61 0.15 18.83 27.90
CA LEU A 61 0.35 19.39 26.56
C LEU A 61 -0.46 20.70 26.35
N PRO A 62 0.16 21.76 25.81
CA PRO A 62 -0.51 23.05 25.60
C PRO A 62 -1.61 22.98 24.54
N ARG A 63 -2.70 23.71 24.78
CA ARG A 63 -3.96 23.60 24.02
C ARG A 63 -3.87 23.95 22.53
N ASN A 64 -2.89 24.77 22.15
CA ASN A 64 -2.78 25.34 20.80
C ASN A 64 -1.89 24.53 19.85
N ILE A 65 -1.40 23.36 20.28
CA ILE A 65 -0.62 22.48 19.41
C ILE A 65 -1.44 22.11 18.17
N VAL A 66 -0.81 22.28 17.01
CA VAL A 66 -1.29 21.92 15.68
C VAL A 66 -0.57 20.67 15.17
N LEU A 67 0.74 20.56 15.43
CA LEU A 67 1.58 19.43 15.00
C LEU A 67 2.39 18.89 16.17
N LEU A 68 2.21 17.59 16.44
CA LEU A 68 2.87 16.87 17.52
C LEU A 68 3.68 15.69 16.98
N HIS A 69 5.00 15.79 17.06
CA HIS A 69 5.93 14.72 16.74
C HIS A 69 6.27 13.92 18.00
N LEU A 70 5.96 12.62 17.95
CA LEU A 70 6.21 11.64 19.02
C LEU A 70 6.81 10.35 18.45
N GLU A 71 7.17 10.33 17.18
CA GLU A 71 7.73 9.17 16.52
C GLU A 71 9.09 8.76 17.08
N LYS A 72 9.48 7.50 16.86
CA LYS A 72 10.77 6.95 17.32
C LYS A 72 10.96 7.09 18.84
N ASN A 73 9.92 6.79 19.60
CA ASN A 73 9.95 6.68 21.06
C ASN A 73 9.63 5.23 21.48
N ALA A 74 9.37 5.02 22.78
CA ALA A 74 8.95 3.74 23.34
C ALA A 74 7.47 3.73 23.77
N ILE A 75 6.62 4.57 23.16
CA ILE A 75 5.24 4.81 23.62
C ILE A 75 4.41 3.54 23.48
N LYS A 76 3.77 3.12 24.59
CA LYS A 76 2.95 1.91 24.66
C LYS A 76 1.46 2.19 24.82
N VAL A 77 1.12 3.36 25.37
CA VAL A 77 -0.25 3.72 25.78
C VAL A 77 -0.60 5.14 25.33
N ILE A 78 -1.86 5.33 24.93
CA ILE A 78 -2.52 6.62 24.77
C ILE A 78 -3.74 6.62 25.68
N ASP A 79 -3.59 7.29 26.82
CA ASP A 79 -4.65 7.38 27.83
C ASP A 79 -5.81 8.25 27.36
N ARG A 80 -6.95 8.08 28.03
CA ARG A 80 -8.23 8.72 27.69
C ARG A 80 -8.12 10.23 27.46
N ASP A 81 -7.45 10.94 28.37
CA ASP A 81 -7.55 12.39 28.46
C ASP A 81 -6.27 13.14 28.01
N VAL A 82 -5.21 12.42 27.65
CA VAL A 82 -3.90 13.05 27.38
C VAL A 82 -3.91 13.99 26.15
N LEU A 83 -4.76 13.70 25.16
CA LEU A 83 -4.92 14.52 23.95
C LEU A 83 -6.20 15.38 23.95
N THR A 84 -7.14 15.18 24.88
CA THR A 84 -8.50 15.77 24.76
C THR A 84 -8.52 17.30 24.87
N GLN A 85 -7.47 17.88 25.47
CA GLN A 85 -7.31 19.33 25.59
C GLN A 85 -6.73 20.02 24.35
N ILE A 86 -5.98 19.32 23.50
CA ILE A 86 -5.29 19.88 22.33
C ILE A 86 -6.19 19.88 21.09
N LYS A 87 -7.32 20.57 21.20
CA LYS A 87 -8.40 20.56 20.18
C LYS A 87 -8.02 21.15 18.82
N ASN A 88 -6.89 21.88 18.77
CA ASN A 88 -6.33 22.44 17.54
C ASN A 88 -5.42 21.47 16.78
N LEU A 89 -5.15 20.28 17.32
CA LEU A 89 -4.26 19.31 16.70
C LEU A 89 -4.77 18.88 15.33
N GLU A 90 -3.92 19.00 14.32
CA GLU A 90 -4.16 18.66 12.91
C GLU A 90 -3.33 17.44 12.48
N TYR A 91 -2.12 17.30 13.04
CA TYR A 91 -1.15 16.26 12.72
C TYR A 91 -0.65 15.56 13.99
N LEU A 92 -0.81 14.24 14.04
CA LEU A 92 -0.31 13.41 15.13
C LEU A 92 0.60 12.31 14.59
N LEU A 93 1.89 12.40 14.93
CA LEU A 93 2.92 11.49 14.43
C LEU A 93 3.39 10.57 15.56
N LEU A 94 2.94 9.31 15.51
CA LEU A 94 3.18 8.28 16.54
C LEU A 94 3.86 7.03 15.97
N HIS A 95 4.38 7.12 14.74
CA HIS A 95 5.01 5.98 14.09
C HIS A 95 6.33 5.57 14.78
N ASN A 96 6.79 4.35 14.54
CA ASN A 96 8.02 3.82 15.16
C ASN A 96 7.97 3.87 16.71
N ASN A 97 6.85 3.43 17.28
CA ASN A 97 6.64 3.31 18.72
C ASN A 97 6.34 1.84 19.10
N LYS A 98 5.79 1.60 20.29
CA LYS A 98 5.46 0.27 20.81
C LYS A 98 3.95 0.14 21.11
N LEU A 99 3.12 0.90 20.39
CA LEU A 99 1.67 0.92 20.60
C LEU A 99 1.06 -0.42 20.21
N LYS A 100 0.21 -0.94 21.10
CA LYS A 100 -0.71 -2.04 20.84
C LYS A 100 -2.12 -1.51 20.79
N ALA A 101 -3.05 -2.19 20.12
CA ALA A 101 -4.41 -1.67 19.99
C ALA A 101 -5.09 -1.49 21.36
N ARG A 102 -4.82 -2.40 22.31
CA ARG A 102 -5.31 -2.30 23.71
C ARG A 102 -4.69 -1.15 24.51
N GLY A 103 -3.56 -0.61 24.06
CA GLY A 103 -2.90 0.53 24.69
C GLY A 103 -3.54 1.86 24.29
N ILE A 104 -4.41 1.89 23.28
CA ILE A 104 -5.10 3.09 22.85
C ILE A 104 -6.50 3.08 23.48
N HIS A 105 -6.76 4.01 24.40
CA HIS A 105 -8.07 4.12 25.01
C HIS A 105 -9.13 4.48 23.95
N PRO A 106 -10.36 3.90 23.95
CA PRO A 106 -11.37 4.15 22.92
C PRO A 106 -11.84 5.61 22.80
N LEU A 107 -11.58 6.42 23.82
CA LEU A 107 -11.88 7.86 23.86
C LEU A 107 -10.63 8.75 23.78
N ALA A 108 -9.44 8.18 23.54
CA ALA A 108 -8.18 8.92 23.50
C ALA A 108 -8.18 10.10 22.51
N PHE A 109 -8.92 9.97 21.40
CA PHE A 109 -9.03 10.99 20.36
C PHE A 109 -10.29 11.84 20.47
N GLN A 110 -11.03 11.75 21.58
CA GLN A 110 -12.29 12.45 21.75
C GLN A 110 -12.09 13.97 21.68
N GLY A 111 -12.89 14.64 20.85
CA GLY A 111 -12.86 16.10 20.72
C GLY A 111 -11.83 16.67 19.75
N LEU A 112 -10.94 15.84 19.18
CA LEU A 112 -9.95 16.23 18.16
C LEU A 112 -10.61 16.44 16.79
N LYS A 113 -11.37 17.54 16.65
CA LYS A 113 -12.19 17.84 15.48
C LYS A 113 -11.38 18.35 14.28
N LYS A 114 -10.15 18.82 14.48
CA LYS A 114 -9.26 19.27 13.40
C LYS A 114 -8.25 18.21 12.95
N LEU A 115 -8.09 17.13 13.73
CA LEU A 115 -7.11 16.08 13.44
C LEU A 115 -7.46 15.39 12.13
N HIS A 116 -6.61 15.61 11.13
CA HIS A 116 -6.81 15.09 9.79
C HIS A 116 -5.73 14.09 9.36
N THR A 117 -4.51 14.17 9.91
CA THR A 117 -3.42 13.24 9.59
C THR A 117 -2.94 12.51 10.84
N VAL A 118 -2.98 11.17 10.80
CA VAL A 118 -2.53 10.30 11.89
C VAL A 118 -1.57 9.26 11.35
N HIS A 119 -0.34 9.28 11.85
CA HIS A 119 0.68 8.28 11.50
C HIS A 119 0.92 7.34 12.67
N LEU A 120 0.57 6.06 12.49
CA LEU A 120 0.67 4.97 13.46
C LEU A 120 1.51 3.79 12.93
N TYR A 121 2.24 4.01 11.85
CA TYR A 121 3.00 2.94 11.20
C TYR A 121 4.21 2.48 12.01
N ASN A 122 4.75 1.29 11.73
CA ASN A 122 5.85 0.71 12.52
C ASN A 122 5.54 0.65 14.04
N ASN A 123 4.36 0.14 14.39
CA ASN A 123 3.95 -0.12 15.77
C ASN A 123 3.64 -1.63 15.95
N MET A 124 2.95 -1.99 17.03
CA MET A 124 2.56 -3.36 17.34
C MET A 124 1.03 -3.53 17.34
N LEU A 125 0.32 -2.75 16.53
CA LEU A 125 -1.14 -2.78 16.51
C LEU A 125 -1.63 -4.11 15.94
N GLU A 126 -2.37 -4.88 16.73
CA GLU A 126 -2.93 -6.17 16.30
C GLU A 126 -4.30 -6.04 15.63
N ARG A 127 -4.93 -4.86 15.70
CA ARG A 127 -6.22 -4.51 15.09
C ARG A 127 -6.30 -3.00 14.83
N ILE A 128 -7.31 -2.57 14.09
CA ILE A 128 -7.63 -1.15 13.94
C ILE A 128 -8.00 -0.55 15.31
N PRO A 129 -7.36 0.54 15.76
CA PRO A 129 -7.73 1.20 17.01
C PRO A 129 -9.17 1.72 16.97
N SER A 130 -9.91 1.54 18.07
CA SER A 130 -11.23 2.15 18.21
C SER A 130 -11.11 3.65 18.48
N GLY A 131 -12.17 4.40 18.17
CA GLY A 131 -12.22 5.82 18.50
C GLY A 131 -11.42 6.74 17.59
N LEU A 132 -10.96 6.26 16.42
CA LEU A 132 -10.30 7.11 15.42
C LEU A 132 -11.14 8.38 15.12
N PRO A 133 -10.49 9.56 15.03
CA PRO A 133 -11.22 10.81 14.89
C PRO A 133 -12.05 10.86 13.60
N ARG A 134 -13.25 11.43 13.74
CA ARG A 134 -14.24 11.52 12.66
C ARG A 134 -13.71 12.21 11.40
N ARG A 135 -12.80 13.18 11.57
CA ARG A 135 -12.28 14.10 10.54
C ARG A 135 -10.93 13.68 9.93
N VAL A 136 -10.40 12.51 10.31
CA VAL A 136 -9.18 11.97 9.71
C VAL A 136 -9.37 11.79 8.22
N LYS A 137 -8.45 12.36 7.44
CA LYS A 137 -8.32 12.25 5.99
C LYS A 137 -7.23 11.26 5.60
N THR A 138 -6.14 11.23 6.36
CA THR A 138 -4.96 10.40 6.08
C THR A 138 -4.65 9.54 7.29
N LEU A 139 -4.72 8.22 7.12
CA LEU A 139 -4.39 7.23 8.16
C LEU A 139 -3.30 6.29 7.64
N MET A 140 -2.12 6.41 8.24
CA MET A 140 -0.96 5.56 7.93
C MET A 140 -0.78 4.54 9.04
N ILE A 141 -1.12 3.28 8.78
CA ILE A 141 -1.06 2.18 9.76
C ILE A 141 -0.30 0.95 9.22
N LEU A 142 0.52 1.17 8.20
CA LEU A 142 1.41 0.15 7.64
C LEU A 142 2.46 -0.38 8.63
N HIS A 143 3.07 -1.53 8.33
CA HIS A 143 4.06 -2.18 9.20
C HIS A 143 3.56 -2.32 10.65
N ASN A 144 2.40 -2.94 10.81
CA ASN A 144 1.82 -3.31 12.09
C ASN A 144 1.55 -4.83 12.10
N GLN A 145 0.73 -5.30 13.03
CA GLN A 145 0.40 -6.73 13.18
C GLN A 145 -1.11 -6.97 12.98
N ILE A 146 -1.79 -6.10 12.22
CA ILE A 146 -3.24 -6.17 12.04
C ILE A 146 -3.59 -7.44 11.26
N SER A 147 -4.38 -8.32 11.87
CA SER A 147 -4.78 -9.59 11.26
C SER A 147 -6.23 -9.63 10.78
N GLU A 148 -7.06 -8.68 11.22
CA GLU A 148 -8.50 -8.61 10.89
C GLU A 148 -8.97 -7.17 10.69
N ILE A 149 -10.05 -7.03 9.90
CA ILE A 149 -10.81 -5.78 9.77
C ILE A 149 -12.30 -6.11 9.89
N ASN A 150 -12.89 -5.68 11.00
CA ASN A 150 -14.29 -5.90 11.31
C ASN A 150 -15.19 -4.87 10.62
N ARG A 151 -16.50 -5.17 10.60
CA ARG A 151 -17.53 -4.33 9.94
C ARG A 151 -17.51 -2.86 10.37
N ASN A 152 -17.16 -2.59 11.62
CA ASN A 152 -17.32 -1.28 12.25
C ASN A 152 -16.00 -0.56 12.58
N ASP A 153 -14.85 -1.14 12.21
CA ASP A 153 -13.53 -0.56 12.52
C ASP A 153 -13.35 0.84 11.90
N PHE A 154 -14.00 1.10 10.77
CA PHE A 154 -14.02 2.39 10.08
C PHE A 154 -15.40 3.08 10.11
N ALA A 155 -16.26 2.74 11.07
CA ALA A 155 -17.63 3.24 11.11
C ALA A 155 -17.74 4.78 11.23
N THR A 156 -16.75 5.43 11.84
CA THR A 156 -16.74 6.87 12.12
C THR A 156 -15.84 7.69 11.18
N THR A 157 -14.96 7.06 10.41
CA THR A 157 -13.90 7.70 9.59
C THR A 157 -14.34 7.90 8.14
N TYR A 158 -15.53 8.44 7.91
CA TYR A 158 -16.12 8.57 6.57
C TYR A 158 -15.52 9.72 5.73
N PHE A 159 -14.66 10.57 6.32
CA PHE A 159 -13.86 11.60 5.64
C PHE A 159 -12.47 11.09 5.18
N LEU A 160 -12.16 9.82 5.42
CA LEU A 160 -10.87 9.25 5.04
C LEU A 160 -10.71 9.29 3.52
N GLU A 161 -9.61 9.87 3.06
CA GLU A 161 -9.22 9.99 1.65
C GLU A 161 -8.07 9.03 1.31
N GLU A 162 -7.18 8.77 2.27
CA GLU A 162 -6.02 7.89 2.12
C GLU A 162 -5.88 6.95 3.32
N LEU A 163 -5.80 5.65 3.02
CA LEU A 163 -5.64 4.58 4.00
C LEU A 163 -4.51 3.65 3.57
N ASN A 164 -3.46 3.57 4.38
CA ASN A 164 -2.37 2.64 4.14
C ASN A 164 -2.32 1.56 5.23
N LEU A 165 -2.69 0.34 4.84
CA LEU A 165 -2.72 -0.89 5.62
C LEU A 165 -1.65 -1.90 5.15
N SER A 166 -0.68 -1.44 4.35
CA SER A 166 0.35 -2.34 3.80
C SER A 166 1.23 -2.97 4.88
N TYR A 167 1.83 -4.11 4.57
CA TYR A 167 2.75 -4.83 5.46
C TYR A 167 2.15 -5.09 6.85
N ASN A 168 0.93 -5.65 6.85
CA ASN A 168 0.24 -6.15 8.04
C ASN A 168 0.10 -7.69 7.92
N LYS A 169 -0.78 -8.30 8.70
CA LYS A 169 -1.02 -9.76 8.72
C LYS A 169 -2.42 -10.12 8.20
N LEU A 170 -3.02 -9.26 7.37
CA LEU A 170 -4.39 -9.45 6.89
C LEU A 170 -4.49 -10.69 6.01
N THR A 171 -5.59 -11.44 6.18
CA THR A 171 -5.97 -12.55 5.29
C THR A 171 -7.37 -12.30 4.75
N SER A 172 -7.68 -12.81 3.55
CA SER A 172 -8.97 -12.56 2.89
C SER A 172 -10.21 -12.91 3.75
N PRO A 173 -10.25 -14.01 4.52
CA PRO A 173 -11.40 -14.34 5.38
C PRO A 173 -11.59 -13.36 6.56
N GLN A 174 -10.52 -12.67 6.97
CA GLN A 174 -10.51 -11.79 8.13
C GLN A 174 -10.85 -10.33 7.78
N ILE A 175 -11.14 -10.05 6.51
CA ILE A 175 -11.67 -8.75 6.08
C ILE A 175 -13.18 -8.90 5.88
N HIS A 176 -13.96 -8.28 6.76
CA HIS A 176 -15.41 -8.28 6.62
C HIS A 176 -15.83 -7.59 5.31
N ARG A 177 -16.77 -8.18 4.55
CA ARG A 177 -17.25 -7.68 3.25
C ARG A 177 -17.85 -6.27 3.23
N GLU A 178 -18.13 -5.70 4.41
CA GLU A 178 -18.61 -4.32 4.56
C GLU A 178 -17.63 -3.40 5.31
N ALA A 179 -16.42 -3.87 5.61
CA ALA A 179 -15.43 -3.12 6.40
C ALA A 179 -15.20 -1.70 5.88
N PHE A 180 -15.17 -1.53 4.55
CA PHE A 180 -14.89 -0.24 3.91
C PHE A 180 -16.16 0.52 3.47
N ARG A 181 -17.37 0.00 3.74
CA ARG A 181 -18.64 0.54 3.19
C ARG A 181 -18.89 2.01 3.54
N LYS A 182 -18.35 2.49 4.66
CA LYS A 182 -18.52 3.89 5.13
C LYS A 182 -17.47 4.86 4.59
N LEU A 183 -16.39 4.36 3.98
CA LEU A 183 -15.26 5.16 3.48
C LEU A 183 -15.57 5.82 2.12
N ARG A 184 -16.62 6.64 2.08
CA ARG A 184 -17.18 7.20 0.83
C ARG A 184 -16.27 8.20 0.12
N GLN A 185 -15.32 8.79 0.83
CA GLN A 185 -14.36 9.74 0.28
C GLN A 185 -13.00 9.11 -0.03
N LEU A 186 -12.82 7.82 0.23
CA LEU A 186 -11.53 7.15 0.06
C LEU A 186 -11.13 7.16 -1.42
N LYS A 187 -9.92 7.67 -1.69
CA LYS A 187 -9.32 7.77 -3.02
C LYS A 187 -8.16 6.79 -3.16
N SER A 188 -7.40 6.54 -2.09
CA SER A 188 -6.24 5.65 -2.11
C SER A 188 -6.38 4.61 -1.00
N LEU A 189 -6.26 3.34 -1.38
CA LEU A 189 -6.20 2.20 -0.46
C LEU A 189 -4.98 1.34 -0.79
N ASP A 190 -4.11 1.17 0.19
CA ASP A 190 -2.96 0.28 0.10
C ASP A 190 -3.10 -0.91 1.05
N LEU A 191 -3.16 -2.11 0.48
CA LEU A 191 -3.23 -3.41 1.16
C LEU A 191 -2.03 -4.30 0.78
N SER A 192 -0.97 -3.71 0.23
CA SER A 192 0.23 -4.41 -0.23
C SER A 192 0.93 -5.17 0.89
N GLY A 193 1.69 -6.23 0.62
CA GLY A 193 2.51 -6.88 1.64
C GLY A 193 1.71 -7.57 2.74
N ASN A 194 0.48 -8.03 2.45
CA ASN A 194 -0.35 -8.80 3.37
C ASN A 194 -0.43 -10.27 2.90
N ASN A 195 -1.26 -11.08 3.56
CA ASN A 195 -1.44 -12.51 3.26
C ASN A 195 -2.80 -12.76 2.56
N LEU A 196 -3.22 -11.85 1.66
CA LEU A 196 -4.48 -11.98 0.94
C LEU A 196 -4.39 -13.06 -0.13
N HIS A 197 -5.34 -13.99 -0.14
CA HIS A 197 -5.40 -15.10 -1.11
C HIS A 197 -6.39 -14.82 -2.26
N THR A 198 -7.34 -13.91 -2.00
CA THR A 198 -8.34 -13.43 -2.95
C THR A 198 -8.50 -11.92 -2.79
N VAL A 199 -8.89 -11.24 -3.88
CA VAL A 199 -9.29 -9.83 -3.84
C VAL A 199 -10.55 -9.69 -2.95
N PRO A 200 -10.51 -8.90 -1.86
CA PRO A 200 -11.65 -8.72 -0.98
C PRO A 200 -12.86 -8.05 -1.65
N PHE A 201 -14.05 -8.31 -1.13
CA PHE A 201 -15.27 -7.59 -1.52
C PHE A 201 -15.42 -6.28 -0.75
N GLY A 202 -16.25 -5.39 -1.29
CA GLY A 202 -16.75 -4.22 -0.56
C GLY A 202 -15.82 -3.00 -0.59
N PHE A 203 -14.94 -2.91 -1.58
CA PHE A 203 -14.15 -1.70 -1.80
C PHE A 203 -15.03 -0.47 -2.07
N PRO A 204 -14.61 0.72 -1.61
CA PRO A 204 -15.32 1.96 -1.94
C PRO A 204 -15.21 2.27 -3.44
N LYS A 205 -16.35 2.59 -4.06
CA LYS A 205 -16.42 2.94 -5.49
C LYS A 205 -15.74 4.26 -5.86
N ASN A 206 -15.34 5.07 -4.87
CA ASN A 206 -14.66 6.35 -5.07
C ASN A 206 -13.12 6.22 -5.18
N LEU A 207 -12.59 5.00 -5.08
CA LEU A 207 -11.16 4.74 -5.20
C LEU A 207 -10.63 5.16 -6.57
N HIS A 208 -9.46 5.78 -6.55
CA HIS A 208 -8.64 6.15 -7.71
C HIS A 208 -7.39 5.26 -7.78
N VAL A 209 -6.86 4.85 -6.63
CA VAL A 209 -5.67 3.99 -6.52
C VAL A 209 -5.98 2.83 -5.57
N LEU A 210 -5.75 1.61 -6.05
CA LEU A 210 -5.84 0.38 -5.26
C LEU A 210 -4.55 -0.41 -5.39
N LYS A 211 -3.86 -0.62 -4.27
CA LYS A 211 -2.62 -1.38 -4.21
C LYS A 211 -2.81 -2.68 -3.45
N LEU A 212 -2.52 -3.79 -4.11
CA LEU A 212 -2.63 -5.17 -3.64
C LEU A 212 -1.36 -5.98 -3.97
N LYS A 213 -0.24 -5.31 -4.24
CA LYS A 213 1.02 -5.96 -4.59
C LYS A 213 1.57 -6.80 -3.43
N GLU A 214 2.46 -7.73 -3.72
CA GLU A 214 3.17 -8.53 -2.70
C GLU A 214 2.19 -9.22 -1.74
N ASN A 215 1.20 -9.90 -2.29
CA ASN A 215 0.24 -10.72 -1.55
C ASN A 215 0.27 -12.17 -2.12
N GLU A 216 -0.68 -13.00 -1.70
CA GLU A 216 -0.83 -14.37 -2.20
C GLU A 216 -2.06 -14.54 -3.10
N ILE A 217 -2.50 -13.46 -3.75
CA ILE A 217 -3.78 -13.43 -4.46
C ILE A 217 -3.71 -14.36 -5.65
N SER A 218 -4.56 -15.39 -5.65
CA SER A 218 -4.70 -16.33 -6.75
C SER A 218 -5.99 -16.13 -7.53
N ILE A 219 -7.00 -15.46 -6.95
CA ILE A 219 -8.33 -15.31 -7.53
C ILE A 219 -8.82 -13.86 -7.42
N ILE A 220 -9.44 -13.37 -8.50
CA ILE A 220 -10.25 -12.13 -8.52
C ILE A 220 -11.72 -12.53 -8.68
N PRO A 221 -12.48 -12.64 -7.58
CA PRO A 221 -13.88 -13.06 -7.65
C PRO A 221 -14.78 -12.09 -8.43
N LYS A 222 -15.82 -12.62 -9.06
CA LYS A 222 -16.83 -11.82 -9.77
C LYS A 222 -17.43 -10.74 -8.86
N GLY A 223 -17.45 -9.50 -9.35
CA GLY A 223 -18.09 -8.37 -8.67
C GLY A 223 -17.23 -7.64 -7.63
N THR A 224 -16.03 -8.13 -7.31
CA THR A 224 -15.12 -7.46 -6.34
C THR A 224 -14.69 -6.06 -6.78
N LEU A 225 -14.51 -5.86 -8.10
CA LEU A 225 -14.11 -4.59 -8.72
C LEU A 225 -15.27 -3.87 -9.44
N SER A 226 -16.51 -4.35 -9.31
CA SER A 226 -17.66 -3.83 -10.06
C SER A 226 -18.01 -2.39 -9.64
N GLY A 227 -18.26 -1.54 -10.65
CA GLY A 227 -18.66 -0.14 -10.49
C GLY A 227 -17.55 0.77 -9.98
N MET A 228 -16.29 0.35 -10.00
CA MET A 228 -15.13 1.18 -9.64
C MET A 228 -14.73 2.09 -10.81
N THR A 229 -15.67 2.89 -11.31
CA THR A 229 -15.51 3.71 -12.52
C THR A 229 -14.50 4.86 -12.38
N LYS A 230 -14.09 5.19 -11.15
CA LYS A 230 -13.06 6.22 -10.86
C LYS A 230 -11.66 5.67 -10.67
N LEU A 231 -11.49 4.33 -10.65
CA LEU A 231 -10.20 3.70 -10.43
C LEU A 231 -9.30 3.98 -11.63
N ARG A 232 -8.11 4.54 -11.38
CA ARG A 232 -7.10 4.91 -12.39
C ARG A 232 -5.90 3.98 -12.35
N GLU A 233 -5.54 3.52 -11.16
CA GLU A 233 -4.36 2.67 -10.97
C GLU A 233 -4.71 1.45 -10.13
N LEU A 234 -4.35 0.28 -10.64
CA LEU A 234 -4.52 -1.00 -9.97
C LEU A 234 -3.21 -1.78 -9.98
N TYR A 235 -2.67 -2.03 -8.78
CA TYR A 235 -1.42 -2.76 -8.59
C TYR A 235 -1.70 -4.13 -7.99
N LEU A 236 -1.39 -5.18 -8.74
CA LEU A 236 -1.54 -6.60 -8.41
C LEU A 236 -0.21 -7.35 -8.59
N SER A 237 0.91 -6.65 -8.71
CA SER A 237 2.22 -7.27 -8.92
C SER A 237 2.65 -8.17 -7.77
N ASN A 238 3.49 -9.17 -8.08
CA ASN A 238 4.01 -10.12 -7.11
C ASN A 238 2.89 -10.84 -6.33
N ASN A 239 2.03 -11.52 -7.06
CA ASN A 239 0.92 -12.33 -6.55
C ASN A 239 0.93 -13.73 -7.20
N LYS A 240 -0.15 -14.50 -7.04
CA LYS A 240 -0.28 -15.88 -7.55
C LYS A 240 -1.35 -15.99 -8.64
N LEU A 241 -1.67 -14.90 -9.34
CA LEU A 241 -2.77 -14.85 -10.32
C LEU A 241 -2.47 -15.75 -11.52
N LYS A 242 -3.49 -16.50 -11.94
CA LYS A 242 -3.54 -17.26 -13.19
C LYS A 242 -4.67 -16.72 -14.06
N VAL A 243 -4.54 -16.81 -15.38
CA VAL A 243 -5.52 -16.23 -16.31
C VAL A 243 -6.94 -16.77 -16.11
N ASN A 244 -7.07 -18.06 -15.80
CA ASN A 244 -8.34 -18.72 -15.53
C ASN A 244 -8.99 -18.35 -14.18
N SER A 245 -8.24 -17.68 -13.31
CA SER A 245 -8.69 -17.28 -11.97
C SER A 245 -9.12 -15.81 -11.90
N ILE A 246 -9.10 -15.13 -13.05
CA ILE A 246 -9.60 -13.78 -13.26
C ILE A 246 -10.96 -13.90 -13.94
N TYR A 247 -12.01 -13.32 -13.35
CA TYR A 247 -13.31 -13.25 -14.00
C TYR A 247 -13.19 -12.53 -15.36
N SER A 248 -13.73 -13.11 -16.44
CA SER A 248 -13.52 -12.63 -17.82
C SER A 248 -14.03 -11.21 -18.10
N ARG A 249 -14.86 -10.64 -17.21
CA ARG A 249 -15.33 -9.25 -17.27
C ARG A 249 -14.91 -8.43 -16.05
N ALA A 250 -13.85 -8.84 -15.34
CA ALA A 250 -13.36 -8.16 -14.14
C ALA A 250 -13.02 -6.69 -14.40
N TRP A 251 -12.53 -6.37 -15.59
CA TRP A 251 -12.02 -5.04 -15.94
C TRP A 251 -13.04 -4.15 -16.66
N ARG A 252 -14.13 -4.72 -17.17
CA ARG A 252 -15.06 -4.05 -18.09
C ARG A 252 -15.67 -2.75 -17.54
N GLU A 253 -15.90 -2.69 -16.23
CA GLU A 253 -16.50 -1.52 -15.56
C GLU A 253 -15.48 -0.50 -15.05
N LEU A 254 -14.18 -0.74 -15.25
CA LEU A 254 -13.09 0.13 -14.82
C LEU A 254 -12.81 1.20 -15.88
N SER A 255 -13.82 2.02 -16.18
CA SER A 255 -13.82 2.96 -17.32
C SER A 255 -12.75 4.05 -17.24
N SER A 256 -12.15 4.31 -16.07
CA SER A 256 -11.06 5.29 -15.91
C SER A 256 -9.69 4.65 -15.68
N LEU A 257 -9.55 3.32 -15.81
CA LEU A 257 -8.31 2.62 -15.48
C LEU A 257 -7.24 2.91 -16.52
N GLN A 258 -6.18 3.59 -16.10
CA GLN A 258 -5.07 4.00 -16.96
C GLN A 258 -3.86 3.08 -16.79
N SER A 259 -3.62 2.58 -15.58
CA SER A 259 -2.46 1.72 -15.27
C SER A 259 -2.90 0.44 -14.59
N LEU A 260 -2.51 -0.69 -15.18
CA LEU A 260 -2.72 -2.03 -14.64
C LEU A 260 -1.38 -2.74 -14.50
N ASP A 261 -0.97 -2.97 -13.26
CA ASP A 261 0.24 -3.73 -12.95
C ASP A 261 -0.08 -5.13 -12.45
N MET A 262 0.29 -6.14 -13.24
CA MET A 262 0.17 -7.57 -12.91
C MET A 262 1.52 -8.29 -13.08
N ALA A 263 2.64 -7.57 -12.97
CA ALA A 263 3.98 -8.15 -13.06
C ALA A 263 4.23 -9.20 -11.96
N GLY A 264 5.09 -10.18 -12.19
CA GLY A 264 5.45 -11.16 -11.14
C GLY A 264 4.27 -12.05 -10.72
N ASN A 265 3.44 -12.49 -11.67
CA ASN A 265 2.32 -13.40 -11.43
C ASN A 265 2.55 -14.74 -12.18
N GLN A 266 1.50 -15.55 -12.33
CA GLN A 266 1.54 -16.86 -13.01
C GLN A 266 0.67 -16.86 -14.27
N LEU A 267 0.56 -15.70 -14.95
CA LEU A 267 -0.25 -15.56 -16.16
C LEU A 267 0.41 -16.29 -17.33
N THR A 268 -0.38 -17.04 -18.10
CA THR A 268 0.09 -17.79 -19.28
C THR A 268 -0.33 -17.15 -20.61
N SER A 269 -1.20 -16.15 -20.57
CA SER A 269 -1.64 -15.34 -21.71
C SER A 269 -2.07 -13.95 -21.22
N ILE A 270 -2.27 -13.02 -22.15
CA ILE A 270 -2.83 -11.70 -21.85
C ILE A 270 -4.25 -11.86 -21.28
N PRO A 271 -4.59 -11.23 -20.14
CA PRO A 271 -5.94 -11.29 -19.59
C PRO A 271 -6.97 -10.69 -20.57
N PRO A 272 -8.11 -11.37 -20.80
CA PRO A 272 -9.13 -10.87 -21.72
C PRO A 272 -9.91 -9.70 -21.12
N GLY A 273 -10.52 -8.89 -21.98
CA GLY A 273 -11.49 -7.87 -21.58
C GLY A 273 -10.90 -6.68 -20.85
N LEU A 274 -9.64 -6.32 -21.16
CA LEU A 274 -9.00 -5.08 -20.69
C LEU A 274 -9.81 -3.84 -21.15
N PRO A 275 -9.86 -2.76 -20.34
CA PRO A 275 -10.71 -1.62 -20.63
C PRO A 275 -10.08 -0.66 -21.65
N GLU A 276 -10.92 0.02 -22.43
CA GLU A 276 -10.50 0.98 -23.48
C GLU A 276 -9.61 2.11 -22.97
N SER A 277 -9.80 2.52 -21.72
CA SER A 277 -9.03 3.61 -21.08
C SER A 277 -7.59 3.24 -20.69
N LEU A 278 -7.20 1.97 -20.84
CA LEU A 278 -5.89 1.50 -20.40
C LEU A 278 -4.77 2.14 -21.22
N GLU A 279 -3.80 2.73 -20.53
CA GLU A 279 -2.63 3.37 -21.13
C GLU A 279 -1.35 2.56 -20.90
N TYR A 280 -1.21 1.93 -19.72
CA TYR A 280 -0.03 1.16 -19.35
C TYR A 280 -0.40 -0.22 -18.79
N LEU A 281 0.22 -1.25 -19.37
CA LEU A 281 0.03 -2.64 -18.96
C LEU A 281 1.38 -3.27 -18.62
N TYR A 282 1.53 -3.65 -17.35
CA TYR A 282 2.73 -4.30 -16.84
C TYR A 282 2.45 -5.79 -16.61
N LEU A 283 3.16 -6.63 -17.35
CA LEU A 283 3.04 -8.09 -17.36
C LEU A 283 4.40 -8.78 -17.27
N GLN A 284 5.48 -8.05 -16.99
CA GLN A 284 6.81 -8.61 -16.88
C GLN A 284 6.91 -9.67 -15.78
N ASN A 285 7.84 -10.61 -15.92
CA ASN A 285 8.03 -11.72 -14.97
C ASN A 285 6.76 -12.59 -14.77
N ASN A 286 6.10 -12.96 -15.87
CA ASN A 286 4.98 -13.92 -15.86
C ASN A 286 5.39 -15.21 -16.60
N LYS A 287 4.43 -16.04 -16.99
CA LYS A 287 4.63 -17.28 -17.76
C LYS A 287 3.94 -17.22 -19.12
N ILE A 288 3.81 -16.03 -19.70
CA ILE A 288 3.02 -15.81 -20.92
C ILE A 288 3.72 -16.50 -22.09
N THR A 289 3.04 -17.43 -22.75
CA THR A 289 3.56 -18.14 -23.93
C THR A 289 2.90 -17.69 -25.23
N THR A 290 1.65 -17.20 -25.16
CA THR A 290 0.87 -16.78 -26.32
C THR A 290 0.26 -15.40 -26.12
N VAL A 291 0.24 -14.63 -27.21
CA VAL A 291 -0.50 -13.36 -27.32
C VAL A 291 -1.44 -13.52 -28.50
N SER A 292 -2.74 -13.49 -28.23
CA SER A 292 -3.76 -13.58 -29.29
C SER A 292 -3.72 -12.35 -30.19
N GLU A 293 -4.05 -12.50 -31.47
CA GLU A 293 -4.16 -11.40 -32.43
C GLU A 293 -5.11 -10.30 -31.96
N ASN A 294 -6.15 -10.67 -31.21
CA ASN A 294 -7.16 -9.72 -30.73
C ASN A 294 -6.90 -9.30 -29.27
N ALA A 295 -5.72 -9.59 -28.70
CA ALA A 295 -5.44 -9.32 -27.29
C ALA A 295 -5.58 -7.83 -26.91
N PHE A 296 -5.32 -6.93 -27.85
CA PHE A 296 -5.36 -5.48 -27.65
C PHE A 296 -6.42 -4.77 -28.51
N GLU A 297 -7.35 -5.51 -29.11
CA GLU A 297 -8.40 -4.94 -29.98
C GLU A 297 -9.27 -3.92 -29.26
N SER A 298 -9.55 -4.16 -27.97
CA SER A 298 -10.37 -3.26 -27.12
C SER A 298 -9.58 -2.20 -26.37
N THR A 299 -8.26 -2.07 -26.61
CA THR A 299 -7.37 -1.16 -25.86
C THR A 299 -6.59 -0.21 -26.78
N PRO A 300 -7.25 0.63 -27.59
CA PRO A 300 -6.61 1.48 -28.59
C PRO A 300 -5.74 2.59 -27.98
N ASN A 301 -5.96 2.94 -26.71
CA ASN A 301 -5.26 4.04 -26.01
C ASN A 301 -3.95 3.60 -25.32
N ILE A 302 -3.55 2.33 -25.44
CA ILE A 302 -2.31 1.84 -24.82
C ILE A 302 -1.09 2.59 -25.39
N LYS A 303 -0.26 3.05 -24.46
CA LYS A 303 1.03 3.71 -24.69
C LYS A 303 2.21 2.81 -24.36
N GLY A 304 2.07 1.92 -23.37
CA GLY A 304 3.16 1.04 -22.94
C GLY A 304 2.70 -0.39 -22.64
N ILE A 305 3.38 -1.35 -23.24
CA ILE A 305 3.21 -2.79 -22.97
C ILE A 305 4.54 -3.36 -22.50
N TYR A 306 4.56 -3.90 -21.29
CA TYR A 306 5.76 -4.51 -20.70
C TYR A 306 5.55 -6.01 -20.52
N LEU A 307 6.20 -6.80 -21.36
CA LEU A 307 6.14 -8.26 -21.43
C LEU A 307 7.50 -8.92 -21.15
N ARG A 308 8.46 -8.14 -20.64
CA ARG A 308 9.80 -8.60 -20.31
C ARG A 308 9.80 -9.86 -19.44
N PHE A 309 10.73 -10.78 -19.68
CA PHE A 309 10.90 -12.00 -18.88
C PHE A 309 9.60 -12.83 -18.80
N ASN A 310 9.02 -13.13 -19.96
CA ASN A 310 7.95 -14.11 -20.14
C ASN A 310 8.50 -15.31 -20.94
N LYS A 311 7.62 -16.09 -21.59
CA LYS A 311 7.98 -17.30 -22.36
C LYS A 311 7.43 -17.23 -23.79
N ILE A 312 7.38 -16.05 -24.39
CA ILE A 312 6.78 -15.83 -25.70
C ILE A 312 7.72 -16.40 -26.77
N ALA A 313 7.28 -17.47 -27.44
CA ALA A 313 8.05 -18.12 -28.50
C ALA A 313 8.11 -17.31 -29.80
N VAL A 314 9.12 -17.58 -30.62
CA VAL A 314 9.23 -17.02 -31.98
C VAL A 314 8.00 -17.44 -32.78
N GLY A 315 7.30 -16.47 -33.38
CA GLY A 315 6.06 -16.68 -34.14
C GLY A 315 4.76 -16.67 -33.30
N ALA A 316 4.85 -16.58 -31.97
CA ALA A 316 3.67 -16.40 -31.11
C ALA A 316 3.09 -14.97 -31.17
N LEU A 317 3.81 -14.03 -31.80
CA LEU A 317 3.37 -12.67 -32.07
C LEU A 317 3.13 -12.50 -33.57
N LYS A 318 1.93 -12.06 -33.94
CA LYS A 318 1.59 -11.67 -35.30
C LYS A 318 1.52 -10.15 -35.42
N GLU A 319 1.86 -9.60 -36.59
CA GLU A 319 1.82 -8.16 -36.85
C GLU A 319 0.42 -7.56 -36.59
N SER A 320 -0.64 -8.29 -36.94
CA SER A 320 -2.04 -7.91 -36.70
C SER A 320 -2.34 -7.60 -35.23
N THR A 321 -1.60 -8.21 -34.29
CA THR A 321 -1.75 -8.02 -32.83
C THR A 321 -1.63 -6.56 -32.39
N PHE A 322 -0.80 -5.77 -33.08
CA PHE A 322 -0.48 -4.40 -32.69
C PHE A 322 -1.01 -3.36 -33.68
N GLN A 323 -1.69 -3.78 -34.75
CA GLN A 323 -2.08 -2.94 -35.89
C GLN A 323 -2.91 -1.70 -35.49
N ASN A 324 -3.72 -1.82 -34.43
CA ASN A 324 -4.61 -0.75 -33.97
C ASN A 324 -4.03 0.14 -32.85
N LEU A 325 -2.80 -0.12 -32.39
CA LEU A 325 -2.19 0.60 -31.25
C LEU A 325 -1.43 1.85 -31.70
N LYS A 326 -2.17 2.84 -32.22
CA LYS A 326 -1.61 4.08 -32.79
C LYS A 326 -0.88 4.97 -31.78
N HIS A 327 -1.11 4.77 -30.48
CA HIS A 327 -0.50 5.53 -29.40
C HIS A 327 0.65 4.78 -28.71
N LEU A 328 1.01 3.58 -29.18
CA LEU A 328 2.05 2.77 -28.57
C LEU A 328 3.41 3.46 -28.69
N GLN A 329 4.04 3.69 -27.56
CA GLN A 329 5.35 4.32 -27.41
C GLN A 329 6.40 3.32 -26.92
N VAL A 330 5.98 2.35 -26.10
CA VAL A 330 6.87 1.35 -25.49
C VAL A 330 6.30 -0.05 -25.67
N LEU A 331 7.09 -0.93 -26.29
CA LEU A 331 6.85 -2.37 -26.32
C LEU A 331 8.12 -3.07 -25.82
N ASP A 332 8.11 -3.50 -24.56
CA ASP A 332 9.23 -4.22 -23.96
C ASP A 332 8.95 -5.73 -23.96
N ILE A 333 9.67 -6.47 -24.80
CA ILE A 333 9.58 -7.94 -24.94
C ILE A 333 10.90 -8.63 -24.59
N GLU A 334 11.82 -7.95 -23.90
CA GLU A 334 13.15 -8.51 -23.64
C GLU A 334 13.08 -9.78 -22.77
N GLY A 335 13.96 -10.75 -23.02
CA GLY A 335 14.09 -11.95 -22.18
C GLY A 335 12.93 -12.95 -22.30
N ASN A 336 12.25 -13.02 -23.44
CA ASN A 336 11.16 -13.98 -23.73
C ASN A 336 11.63 -15.33 -24.34
N LEU A 337 12.90 -15.45 -24.70
CA LEU A 337 13.42 -16.57 -25.50
C LEU A 337 13.77 -17.79 -24.63
N GLU A 338 12.87 -18.78 -24.58
CA GLU A 338 13.30 -20.19 -24.54
C GLU A 338 13.60 -20.60 -25.99
N PHE A 339 14.86 -20.92 -26.29
CA PHE A 339 15.20 -21.58 -27.56
C PHE A 339 14.43 -22.90 -27.62
N SER A 340 13.40 -23.00 -28.46
CA SER A 340 13.04 -24.31 -28.98
C SER A 340 14.24 -24.76 -29.80
N HIS A 341 14.84 -25.88 -29.42
CA HIS A 341 15.79 -26.56 -30.31
C HIS A 341 15.07 -26.82 -31.63
N SER A 342 15.35 -25.97 -32.61
CA SER A 342 15.05 -26.22 -34.00
C SER A 342 15.80 -27.48 -34.40
N SER A 343 15.06 -28.56 -34.60
CA SER A 343 15.08 -29.30 -35.87
C SER A 343 16.24 -28.93 -36.82
N LYS A 344 17.43 -29.46 -36.54
CA LYS A 344 18.54 -29.65 -37.48
C LYS A 344 19.34 -30.85 -36.98
N ASN A 345 18.99 -32.02 -37.50
CA ASN A 345 19.81 -33.24 -37.62
C ASN A 345 19.02 -34.18 -38.54
N LYS A 346 18.84 -33.72 -39.78
CA LYS A 346 18.62 -34.53 -40.96
C LYS A 346 19.60 -33.92 -41.98
N ASP A 347 20.39 -34.77 -42.61
CA ASP A 347 21.42 -34.48 -43.60
C ASP A 347 22.83 -34.25 -43.03
N ASP A 348 23.40 -35.26 -42.39
CA ASP A 348 24.86 -35.50 -42.32
C ASP A 348 25.12 -36.97 -41.93
N SER A 349 24.63 -37.90 -42.75
CA SER A 349 24.95 -39.33 -42.59
C SER A 349 25.00 -40.06 -43.93
N GLU A 350 25.67 -39.49 -44.93
CA GLU A 350 26.11 -40.19 -46.13
C GLU A 350 27.41 -39.53 -46.59
N GLU A 351 28.54 -40.12 -46.22
CA GLU A 351 29.89 -40.03 -46.82
C GLU A 351 30.94 -40.15 -45.72
N GLU A 352 31.37 -41.39 -45.45
CA GLU A 352 32.71 -41.78 -44.97
C GLU A 352 32.66 -43.26 -44.57
N MET A 353 32.73 -44.14 -45.57
CA MET A 353 33.20 -45.52 -45.40
C MET A 353 33.89 -45.93 -46.71
N GLU A 354 35.09 -45.40 -46.93
CA GLU A 354 36.12 -46.01 -47.75
C GLU A 354 37.44 -45.94 -46.96
N ASP A 355 38.20 -47.04 -47.08
CA ASP A 355 39.60 -47.21 -46.69
C ASP A 355 39.92 -47.52 -45.22
N GLU A 356 39.89 -48.81 -44.85
CA GLU A 356 41.00 -49.45 -44.13
C GLU A 356 41.12 -50.93 -44.60
N GLU A 357 41.97 -51.14 -45.61
CA GLU A 357 42.60 -52.42 -45.91
C GLU A 357 43.79 -52.64 -44.95
N GLU A 358 43.93 -53.90 -44.51
CA GLU A 358 45.17 -54.65 -44.23
C GLU A 358 46.22 -54.07 -43.25
N GLU A 359 46.45 -54.77 -42.13
CA GLU A 359 47.74 -55.43 -41.85
C GLU A 359 47.65 -56.36 -40.60
N GLU A 360 48.04 -57.62 -40.85
CA GLU A 360 48.48 -58.74 -39.96
C GLU A 360 47.53 -59.43 -38.96
#